data_AF-A0A9D8VDW1-F1
#
_entry.id   AF-A0A9D8VDW1-F1
#
_cell.length_a   1.000
_cell.length_b   1.000
_cell.length_c   1.000
_cell.angle_alpha   90.00
_cell.angle_beta   90.00
_cell.angle_gamma   90.00
#
_symmetry.space_group_name_H-M   'P 1'
#
loop_
_entity.id
_entity.type
_entity.pdbx_description
1 polymer ?
#
loop_
_entity_poly.entity_id
_entity_poly.type
_entity_poly.pdbx_seq_one_letter_code
_entity_poly.pdbx_strand_id
1 'polypeptide(L)'
;MDFNERSAYPHPDEFKVMRPEYVEQEDGDFQATITIAPFKVTGQSVSMPGARRAAIYEAAKTYRNYHPSYRIENPYPEAFMDTEGTKWKALSGMMKERNGDYAFYDADGEEDFADIEQMLMWDVRPAPVEVG
;
A
#
# COMPACT_ATOMS: atom_id res chain seq x y z
N MET A 1 12.69 -4.42 -20.15
CA MET A 1 11.24 -4.31 -20.36
C MET A 1 11.02 -3.12 -21.27
N ASP A 2 10.48 -3.34 -22.46
CA ASP A 2 10.07 -2.25 -23.34
C ASP A 2 8.79 -1.64 -22.77
N PHE A 3 8.91 -0.49 -22.10
CA PHE A 3 7.78 0.31 -21.59
C PHE A 3 7.04 1.03 -22.72
N ASN A 4 6.80 0.35 -23.84
CA ASN A 4 6.24 0.94 -25.05
C ASN A 4 4.74 0.63 -25.22
N GLU A 5 4.02 0.46 -24.11
CA GLU A 5 2.58 0.75 -24.09
C GLU A 5 2.45 2.26 -23.87
N ARG A 6 2.13 3.00 -24.94
CA ARG A 6 1.89 4.45 -24.90
C ARG A 6 0.67 4.77 -24.05
N SER A 7 0.80 4.69 -22.72
CA SER A 7 -0.20 5.18 -21.80
C SER A 7 -0.18 6.70 -21.75
N ALA A 8 -1.36 7.30 -21.64
CA ALA A 8 -1.44 8.70 -21.24
C ALA A 8 -1.10 8.89 -19.75
N TYR A 9 -1.19 7.83 -18.94
CA TYR A 9 -0.93 7.88 -17.50
C TYR A 9 0.49 7.36 -17.17
N PRO A 10 1.25 8.02 -16.28
CA PRO A 10 2.62 7.61 -15.95
C PRO A 10 2.65 6.22 -15.30
N HIS A 11 3.68 5.44 -15.58
CA HIS A 11 3.87 4.15 -14.92
C HIS A 11 4.05 4.36 -13.40
N PRO A 12 3.57 3.44 -12.53
CA PRO A 12 3.69 3.60 -11.07
C PRO A 12 5.13 3.80 -10.59
N ASP A 13 6.11 3.22 -11.28
CA ASP A 13 7.54 3.42 -10.98
C ASP A 13 8.01 4.86 -11.23
N GLU A 14 7.36 5.61 -12.12
CA GLU A 14 7.66 7.03 -12.31
C GLU A 14 7.25 7.83 -11.06
N PHE A 15 6.15 7.47 -10.39
CA PHE A 15 5.79 8.08 -9.11
C PHE A 15 6.75 7.70 -7.97
N LYS A 16 7.38 6.52 -8.01
CA LYS A 16 8.34 6.06 -6.98
C LYS A 16 9.61 6.92 -6.91
N VAL A 17 9.98 7.62 -7.98
CA VAL A 17 11.18 8.48 -8.01
C VAL A 17 10.86 9.95 -7.69
N MET A 18 9.59 10.30 -7.60
CA MET A 18 9.16 11.66 -7.30
C MET A 18 9.14 11.92 -5.80
N ARG A 19 9.41 13.18 -5.44
CA ARG A 19 9.33 13.66 -4.06
C ARG A 19 7.88 13.99 -3.72
N PRO A 20 7.30 13.39 -2.65
CA PRO A 20 5.98 13.77 -2.17
C PRO A 20 5.98 15.11 -1.43
N GLU A 21 4.85 15.79 -1.51
CA GLU A 21 4.44 16.87 -0.62
C GLU A 21 3.59 16.27 0.51
N TYR A 22 3.75 16.75 1.74
CA TYR A 22 3.04 16.22 2.90
C TYR A 22 2.17 17.29 3.55
N VAL A 23 0.98 16.88 3.97
CA VAL A 23 0.07 17.66 4.80
C VAL A 23 -0.32 16.80 5.99
N GLU A 24 -0.22 17.36 7.20
CA GLU A 24 -0.78 16.76 8.42
C GLU A 24 -2.27 17.10 8.48
N GLN A 25 -3.10 16.08 8.69
CA GLN A 25 -4.55 16.16 8.71
C GLN A 25 -5.06 16.41 10.13
N GLU A 26 -6.33 16.78 10.27
CA GLU A 26 -6.93 17.11 11.57
C GLU A 26 -6.88 15.94 12.58
N ASP A 27 -6.90 14.70 12.10
CA ASP A 27 -6.86 13.48 12.91
C ASP A 27 -5.43 13.04 13.30
N GLY A 28 -4.39 13.81 12.92
CA GLY A 28 -2.97 13.50 13.17
C GLY A 28 -2.33 12.61 12.11
N ASP A 29 -3.09 12.13 11.13
CA ASP A 29 -2.60 11.39 9.98
C ASP A 29 -1.87 12.30 8.98
N PHE A 30 -1.01 11.70 8.15
CA PHE A 30 -0.31 12.40 7.07
C PHE A 30 -0.94 12.04 5.72
N GLN A 31 -1.14 13.05 4.87
CA GLN A 31 -1.44 12.88 3.45
C GLN A 31 -0.19 13.18 2.63
N ALA A 32 0.26 12.21 1.84
CA ALA A 32 1.28 12.40 0.81
C ALA A 32 0.63 12.70 -0.53
N THR A 33 1.12 13.71 -1.25
CA THR A 33 0.74 14.01 -2.63
C THR A 33 1.97 13.88 -3.52
N ILE A 34 1.89 13.03 -4.56
CA ILE A 34 2.96 12.89 -5.56
C ILE A 34 2.42 13.39 -6.91
N THR A 35 3.13 14.35 -7.51
CA THR A 35 2.68 15.04 -8.73
C THR A 35 3.63 14.74 -9.89
N ILE A 36 3.08 14.24 -10.99
CA ILE A 36 3.71 14.18 -12.31
C ILE A 36 2.74 14.87 -13.26
N ALA A 37 2.91 16.18 -13.46
CA ALA A 37 1.89 16.99 -14.13
C ALA A 37 1.48 16.41 -15.50
N PRO A 38 0.17 16.35 -15.80
CA PRO A 38 -0.96 16.87 -15.02
C PRO A 38 -1.51 15.92 -13.94
N PHE A 39 -0.87 14.76 -13.74
CA PHE A 39 -1.33 13.72 -12.82
C PHE A 39 -0.89 13.97 -11.39
N LYS A 40 -1.75 13.58 -10.46
CA LYS A 40 -1.47 13.56 -9.03
C LYS A 40 -2.02 12.28 -8.43
N VAL A 41 -1.31 11.74 -7.45
CA VAL A 41 -1.77 10.65 -6.61
C VAL A 41 -1.61 11.04 -5.15
N THR A 42 -2.53 10.55 -4.34
CA THR A 42 -2.56 10.84 -2.90
C THR A 42 -2.65 9.55 -2.12
N GLY A 43 -2.05 9.53 -0.94
CA GLY A 43 -2.17 8.45 0.02
C GLY A 43 -2.16 9.00 1.43
N GLN A 44 -2.89 8.34 2.33
CA GLN A 44 -3.02 8.73 3.72
C GLN A 44 -2.52 7.62 4.63
N SER A 45 -1.90 8.00 5.75
CA SER A 45 -1.43 7.07 6.76
C SER A 45 -1.04 7.80 8.04
N VAL A 46 -0.99 7.08 9.16
CA VAL A 46 -0.46 7.54 10.46
C VAL A 46 1.00 8.01 10.41
N SER A 47 1.73 7.76 9.32
CA SER A 47 3.12 8.24 9.15
C SER A 47 3.41 8.78 7.74
N MET A 48 4.35 9.72 7.61
CA MET A 48 4.79 10.23 6.29
C MET A 48 5.34 9.11 5.37
N PRO A 49 6.17 8.16 5.83
CA PRO A 49 6.57 7.02 5.00
C PRO A 49 5.39 6.14 4.58
N GLY A 50 4.43 5.88 5.48
CA GLY A 50 3.23 5.12 5.18
C GLY A 50 2.38 5.80 4.12
N ALA A 51 2.15 7.11 4.25
CA ALA A 51 1.34 7.90 3.33
C ALA A 51 1.93 7.89 1.91
N ARG A 52 3.27 7.91 1.81
CA ARG A 52 3.97 7.74 0.53
C ARG A 52 3.75 6.36 -0.09
N ARG A 53 3.82 5.28 0.71
CA ARG A 53 3.54 3.92 0.22
C ARG A 53 2.09 3.80 -0.26
N ALA A 54 1.15 4.37 0.49
CA ALA A 54 -0.26 4.46 0.10
C ALA A 54 -0.44 5.18 -1.24
N ALA A 55 0.24 6.32 -1.45
CA ALA A 55 0.17 7.08 -2.70
C ALA A 55 0.72 6.30 -3.91
N ILE A 56 1.80 5.52 -3.71
CA ILE A 56 2.37 4.66 -4.77
C ILE A 56 1.44 3.49 -5.10
N TYR A 57 0.79 2.90 -4.08
CA TYR A 57 -0.21 1.86 -4.29
C TYR A 57 -1.43 2.40 -5.04
N GLU A 58 -1.86 3.63 -4.74
CA GLU A 58 -2.92 4.32 -5.47
C GLU A 58 -2.54 4.60 -6.94
N ALA A 59 -1.27 4.94 -7.21
CA ALA A 59 -0.76 5.05 -8.57
C ALA A 59 -0.85 3.72 -9.33
N ALA A 60 -0.53 2.59 -8.68
CA ALA A 60 -0.64 1.25 -9.27
C ALA A 60 -2.10 0.87 -9.58
N LYS A 61 -3.03 1.17 -8.66
CA LYS A 61 -4.48 0.99 -8.90
C LYS A 61 -4.98 1.85 -10.05
N THR A 62 -4.59 3.12 -10.08
CA THR A 62 -4.97 4.05 -11.13
C THR A 62 -4.43 3.61 -12.48
N TYR A 63 -3.16 3.20 -12.56
CA TYR A 63 -2.55 2.68 -13.79
C TYR A 63 -3.29 1.42 -14.28
N ARG A 64 -3.65 0.49 -13.40
CA ARG A 64 -4.43 -0.71 -13.76
C ARG A 64 -5.77 -0.40 -14.42
N ASN A 65 -6.43 0.70 -14.06
CA ASN A 65 -7.68 1.11 -14.71
C ASN A 65 -7.49 1.43 -16.20
N TYR A 66 -6.31 1.93 -16.58
CA TYR A 66 -5.93 2.16 -17.98
C TYR A 66 -5.30 0.94 -18.64
N HIS A 67 -4.73 0.03 -17.85
CA HIS A 67 -4.06 -1.19 -18.29
C HIS A 67 -4.58 -2.40 -17.52
N PRO A 68 -5.71 -3.00 -17.93
CA PRO A 68 -6.35 -4.06 -17.15
C PRO A 68 -5.47 -5.31 -16.93
N SER A 69 -4.46 -5.53 -17.78
CA SER A 69 -3.45 -6.58 -17.67
C SER A 69 -2.36 -6.27 -16.63
N TYR A 70 -2.25 -5.02 -16.17
CA TYR A 70 -1.26 -4.63 -15.18
C TYR A 70 -1.54 -5.31 -13.84
N ARG A 71 -0.53 -6.03 -13.35
CA ARG A 71 -0.58 -6.68 -12.04
C ARG A 71 -0.10 -5.72 -10.98
N ILE A 72 -0.98 -5.36 -10.07
CA ILE A 72 -0.62 -4.61 -8.87
C ILE A 72 0.21 -5.55 -7.97
N GLU A 73 1.40 -5.09 -7.59
CA GLU A 73 2.24 -5.78 -6.61
C GLU A 73 1.66 -5.60 -5.21
N ASN A 74 1.51 -6.70 -4.47
CA ASN A 74 1.15 -6.64 -3.06
C ASN A 74 2.36 -6.07 -2.28
N PRO A 75 2.21 -4.96 -1.53
CA PRO A 75 3.32 -4.37 -0.79
C PRO A 75 3.77 -5.23 0.40
N TYR A 76 3.01 -6.26 0.75
CA TYR A 76 3.26 -7.12 1.90
C TYR A 76 3.62 -8.56 1.49
N PRO A 77 4.49 -9.25 2.26
CA PRO A 77 4.73 -10.70 2.11
C PRO A 77 3.48 -11.54 2.37
N GLU A 78 3.50 -12.82 1.98
CA GLU A 78 2.37 -13.75 2.23
C GLU A 78 2.13 -13.98 3.73
N ALA A 79 3.19 -14.02 4.54
CA ALA A 79 3.10 -14.06 6.00
C ALA A 79 4.28 -13.30 6.60
N PHE A 80 4.03 -12.52 7.64
CA PHE A 80 5.07 -11.75 8.33
C PHE A 80 4.65 -11.37 9.74
N MET A 81 5.63 -10.95 10.55
CA MET A 81 5.39 -10.24 11.80
C MET A 81 5.73 -8.78 11.58
N ASP A 82 4.90 -7.86 12.04
CA ASP A 82 5.20 -6.44 11.94
C ASP A 82 6.11 -5.94 13.07
N THR A 83 6.42 -4.65 13.06
CA THR A 83 7.26 -4.00 14.08
C THR A 83 6.63 -3.95 15.47
N GLU A 84 5.33 -4.24 15.58
CA GLU A 84 4.57 -4.26 16.85
C GLU A 84 4.39 -5.70 17.38
N GLY A 85 4.84 -6.70 16.63
CA GLY A 85 4.73 -8.12 16.99
C GLY A 85 3.47 -8.81 16.49
N THR A 86 2.62 -8.11 15.74
CA THR A 86 1.39 -8.66 15.16
C THR A 86 1.73 -9.60 14.02
N LYS A 87 1.11 -10.79 14.01
CA LYS A 87 1.30 -11.78 12.96
C LYS A 87 0.24 -11.60 11.89
N TRP A 88 0.70 -11.41 10.66
CA TRP A 88 -0.13 -11.20 9.48
C TRP A 88 -0.03 -12.39 8.54
N LYS A 89 -1.17 -12.78 7.95
CA LYS A 89 -1.23 -13.84 6.94
C LYS A 89 -2.18 -13.46 5.81
N ALA A 90 -1.69 -13.54 4.58
CA ALA A 90 -2.48 -13.29 3.39
C ALA A 90 -3.60 -14.32 3.24
N LEU A 91 -4.79 -13.84 2.92
CA LEU A 91 -5.94 -14.66 2.60
C LEU A 91 -5.91 -15.09 1.14
N SER A 92 -6.60 -16.19 0.84
CA SER A 92 -6.72 -16.75 -0.51
C SER A 92 -8.15 -17.18 -0.81
N GLY A 93 -8.50 -17.24 -2.10
CA GLY A 93 -9.80 -17.69 -2.59
C GLY A 93 -10.98 -16.96 -1.92
N MET A 94 -11.98 -17.74 -1.51
CA MET A 94 -13.23 -17.21 -0.94
C MET A 94 -13.04 -16.43 0.37
N MET A 95 -12.01 -16.75 1.16
CA MET A 95 -11.72 -16.00 2.39
C MET A 95 -11.29 -14.58 2.06
N LYS A 96 -10.47 -14.41 1.04
CA LYS A 96 -10.00 -13.10 0.58
C LYS A 96 -11.17 -12.23 0.09
N GLU A 97 -12.04 -12.82 -0.73
CA GLU A 97 -13.21 -12.12 -1.27
C GLU A 97 -14.19 -11.67 -0.19
N ARG A 98 -14.29 -12.41 0.92
CA ARG A 98 -15.23 -12.12 2.01
C ARG A 98 -14.66 -11.19 3.07
N ASN A 99 -13.38 -11.34 3.40
CA ASN A 99 -12.81 -10.78 4.62
C ASN A 99 -11.71 -9.73 4.37
N GLY A 100 -11.19 -9.57 3.15
CA GLY A 100 -10.08 -8.65 2.86
C GLY A 100 -8.80 -9.37 2.47
N ASP A 101 -7.65 -8.70 2.52
CA ASP A 101 -6.40 -9.24 1.99
C ASP A 101 -5.62 -10.08 3.00
N TYR A 102 -5.70 -9.72 4.29
CA TYR A 102 -4.92 -10.33 5.37
C TYR A 102 -5.78 -10.62 6.60
N ALA A 103 -5.39 -11.65 7.34
CA ALA A 103 -5.83 -11.92 8.71
C ALA A 103 -4.70 -11.60 9.70
N PHE A 104 -5.08 -11.15 10.89
CA PHE A 104 -4.19 -10.93 12.02
C PHE A 104 -4.90 -11.26 13.34
N TYR A 105 -4.14 -11.39 14.42
CA TYR A 105 -4.70 -11.48 15.78
C TYR A 105 -4.51 -10.15 16.48
N ASP A 106 -5.58 -9.59 17.03
CA ASP A 106 -5.53 -8.35 17.79
C ASP A 106 -4.97 -8.54 19.22
N ALA A 107 -5.00 -7.48 20.02
CA ALA A 107 -4.49 -7.50 21.39
C ALA A 107 -5.29 -8.42 22.34
N ASP A 108 -6.55 -8.68 22.02
CA ASP A 108 -7.44 -9.56 22.79
C ASP A 108 -7.34 -11.03 22.33
N GLY A 109 -6.56 -11.29 21.27
CA GLY A 109 -6.37 -12.60 20.69
C GLY A 109 -7.49 -13.03 19.75
N GLU A 110 -8.34 -12.10 19.32
CA GLU A 110 -9.38 -12.33 18.33
C GLU A 110 -8.79 -12.23 16.91
N GLU A 111 -9.26 -13.09 16.01
CA GLU A 111 -8.87 -13.05 14.60
C GLU A 111 -9.67 -11.93 13.90
N ASP A 112 -8.96 -10.95 13.35
CA ASP A 112 -9.53 -9.85 12.57
C ASP A 112 -8.87 -9.78 11.19
N PHE A 113 -9.42 -8.94 10.32
CA PHE A 113 -9.05 -8.86 8.91
C PHE A 113 -8.85 -7.43 8.43
N ALA A 114 -7.94 -7.26 7.48
CA ALA A 114 -7.69 -5.97 6.85
C ALA A 114 -7.42 -6.13 5.36
N ASP A 115 -7.82 -5.13 4.58
CA ASP A 115 -7.34 -4.95 3.21
C ASP A 115 -5.97 -4.23 3.17
N ILE A 116 -5.32 -4.24 2.00
CA ILE A 116 -4.01 -3.60 1.82
C ILE A 116 -4.09 -2.10 2.11
N GLU A 117 -5.18 -1.44 1.74
CA GLU A 117 -5.42 -0.01 1.98
C GLU A 117 -5.43 0.33 3.48
N GLN A 118 -6.14 -0.43 4.29
CA GLN A 118 -6.18 -0.29 5.75
C GLN A 118 -4.80 -0.53 6.36
N MET A 119 -4.10 -1.58 5.93
CA MET A 119 -2.74 -1.85 6.41
C MET A 119 -1.76 -0.70 6.05
N LEU A 120 -1.89 -0.12 4.86
CA LEU A 120 -1.11 1.05 4.46
C LEU A 120 -1.46 2.29 5.28
N MET A 121 -2.75 2.49 5.59
CA MET A 121 -3.22 3.58 6.45
C MET A 121 -2.59 3.48 7.85
N TRP A 122 -2.55 2.29 8.45
CA TRP A 122 -1.94 2.04 9.76
C TRP A 122 -0.40 1.99 9.74
N ASP A 123 0.24 2.25 8.60
CA ASP A 123 1.70 2.14 8.43
C ASP A 123 2.26 0.76 8.83
N VAL A 124 1.48 -0.32 8.62
CA VAL A 124 1.94 -1.69 8.86
C VAL A 124 3.23 -1.93 8.08
N ARG A 125 4.25 -2.48 8.75
CA ARG A 125 5.56 -2.76 8.17
C ARG A 125 6.07 -4.11 8.65
N PRO A 126 6.46 -5.01 7.73
CA PRO A 126 7.18 -6.21 8.10
C PRO A 126 8.43 -5.87 8.92
N ALA A 127 8.62 -6.54 10.05
CA ALA A 127 9.84 -6.44 10.81
C ALA A 127 11.03 -6.85 9.92
N PRO A 128 12.18 -6.14 10.03
CA PRO A 128 13.37 -6.56 9.32
C PRO A 128 13.75 -7.98 9.75
N VAL A 129 14.05 -8.84 8.78
CA VAL A 129 14.63 -10.16 9.07
C VAL A 129 16.00 -9.92 9.69
N GLU A 130 16.18 -10.25 10.96
CA GLU A 130 17.50 -10.26 11.59
C GLU A 130 18.35 -11.32 10.86
N VAL A 131 19.19 -10.88 9.93
CA VAL A 131 20.27 -11.69 9.39
C VAL A 131 21.36 -11.78 10.47
N GLY A 132 21.26 -12.84 11.28
CA GLY A 132 22.30 -13.23 12.24
C GLY A 132 23.54 -13.83 11.59
#